data_AF-A0A957LEM5-F1
#
_entry.id   AF-A0A957LEM5-F1
#
_cell.length_a   1.000
_cell.length_b   1.000
_cell.length_c   1.000
_cell.angle_alpha   90.00
_cell.angle_beta   90.00
_cell.angle_gamma   90.00
#
_symmetry.space_group_name_H-M   'P 1'
#
loop_
_entity.id
_entity.type
_entity.pdbx_description
1 polymer ?
#
loop_
_entity_poly.entity_id
_entity_poly.type
_entity_poly.pdbx_seq_one_letter_code
_entity_poly.pdbx_strand_id
1 'polypeptide(L)'
;QLTAEAGRQGMHSLIAEVNEDGDELPVLRQAGFAVYTRQDVWVMHRPKDKEVDNSHEKSQTLIPATSVDEWDIHLLYANTVPRLIQLVEPVPPTHLQDVWILREKDELAAFVHFKDGSAATWLRVYIHPNTQTRGEEILQMAAKVRPPKENHPLYCCVRRYQSWVQSNLDKVGFEYLNSQALMVKHTVRHTRKLSPALKEQVQTEGVPARRHSFVGPQQKPDDIHQVQPYQQKRKNKAQQPKRIEK
;
A
#
# COMPACT_ATOMS: atom_id res chain seq x y z
N GLN A 1 29.06 8.38 -4.97
CA GLN A 1 29.98 7.46 -4.25
C GLN A 1 29.21 6.40 -3.45
N LEU A 2 28.18 6.76 -2.67
CA LEU A 2 27.35 5.81 -1.90
C LEU A 2 26.79 4.63 -2.71
N THR A 3 26.18 4.86 -3.88
CA THR A 3 25.62 3.77 -4.72
C THR A 3 26.67 2.76 -5.16
N ALA A 4 27.88 3.22 -5.51
CA ALA A 4 28.96 2.35 -5.95
C ALA A 4 29.49 1.50 -4.79
N GLU A 5 29.62 2.10 -3.61
CA GLU A 5 30.00 1.38 -2.39
C GLU A 5 28.94 0.35 -1.99
N ALA A 6 27.66 0.73 -2.03
CA ALA A 6 26.57 -0.18 -1.71
C ALA A 6 26.54 -1.40 -2.62
N GLY A 7 26.76 -1.19 -3.93
CA GLY A 7 26.89 -2.28 -4.89
C GLY A 7 28.09 -3.19 -4.61
N ARG A 8 29.24 -2.63 -4.21
CA ARG A 8 30.43 -3.43 -3.82
C ARG A 8 30.18 -4.30 -2.60
N GLN A 9 29.32 -3.87 -1.68
CA GLN A 9 28.93 -4.62 -0.48
C GLN A 9 27.79 -5.62 -0.73
N GLY A 10 27.39 -5.83 -2.00
CA GLY A 10 26.32 -6.78 -2.34
C GLY A 10 24.91 -6.29 -2.01
N MET A 11 24.72 -5.02 -1.63
CA MET A 11 23.38 -4.46 -1.58
C MET A 11 22.81 -4.41 -2.99
N HIS A 12 21.58 -4.87 -3.19
CA HIS A 12 20.92 -4.94 -4.51
C HIS A 12 20.04 -3.71 -4.83
N SER A 13 19.70 -2.91 -3.81
CA SER A 13 18.90 -1.71 -3.96
C SER A 13 19.17 -0.72 -2.83
N LEU A 14 19.02 0.56 -3.14
CA LEU A 14 18.95 1.65 -2.18
C LEU A 14 17.54 2.23 -2.17
N ILE A 15 17.00 2.48 -0.98
CA ILE A 15 15.69 3.10 -0.78
C ILE A 15 15.90 4.50 -0.20
N ALA A 16 15.12 5.46 -0.69
CA ALA A 16 15.05 6.80 -0.14
C ALA A 16 13.58 7.17 0.09
N GLU A 17 13.29 7.75 1.26
CA GLU A 17 12.00 8.35 1.58
C GLU A 17 12.24 9.87 1.62
N VAL A 18 11.55 10.64 0.77
CA VAL A 18 11.70 12.10 0.68
C VAL A 18 10.34 12.77 0.69
N ASN A 19 10.29 14.03 1.12
CA ASN A 19 9.08 14.85 1.00
C ASN A 19 8.63 14.86 -0.48
N GLU A 20 7.33 14.63 -0.72
CA GLU A 20 6.79 14.57 -2.07
C GLU A 20 6.90 15.90 -2.82
N ASP A 21 6.83 17.02 -2.09
CA ASP A 21 6.94 18.38 -2.63
C ASP A 21 8.33 19.00 -2.40
N GLY A 22 9.30 18.21 -1.95
CA GLY A 22 10.65 18.66 -1.63
C GLY A 22 11.60 18.71 -2.84
N ASP A 23 12.60 19.58 -2.75
CA ASP A 23 13.65 19.76 -3.79
C ASP A 23 14.54 18.51 -3.95
N GLU A 24 14.57 17.61 -2.97
CA GLU A 24 15.35 16.37 -3.00
C GLU A 24 14.82 15.39 -4.05
N LEU A 25 13.51 15.42 -4.32
CA LEU A 25 12.86 14.50 -5.26
C LEU A 25 13.40 14.62 -6.69
N PRO A 26 13.45 15.81 -7.33
CA PRO A 26 14.04 15.95 -8.66
C PRO A 26 15.54 15.62 -8.68
N VAL A 27 16.28 15.95 -7.62
CA VAL A 27 17.73 15.64 -7.50
C VAL A 27 17.95 14.13 -7.47
N LEU A 28 17.17 13.39 -6.67
CA LEU A 28 17.27 11.93 -6.61
C LEU A 28 16.83 11.26 -7.92
N ARG A 29 15.82 11.81 -8.60
CA ARG A 29 15.44 11.34 -9.95
C ARG A 29 16.59 11.44 -10.93
N GLN A 30 17.29 12.58 -10.97
CA GLN A 30 18.48 12.77 -11.81
C GLN A 30 19.61 11.79 -11.41
N ALA A 31 19.71 11.45 -10.13
CA ALA A 31 20.65 10.44 -9.63
C ALA A 31 20.25 8.99 -9.95
N GLY A 32 19.14 8.76 -10.66
CA GLY A 32 18.67 7.44 -11.10
C GLY A 32 17.78 6.71 -10.11
N PHE A 33 17.23 7.39 -9.10
CA PHE A 33 16.18 6.84 -8.26
C PHE A 33 14.81 6.96 -8.98
N ALA A 34 14.00 5.92 -8.89
CA ALA A 34 12.63 5.91 -9.40
C ALA A 34 11.63 5.83 -8.24
N VAL A 35 10.54 6.60 -8.30
CA VAL A 35 9.44 6.49 -7.34
C VAL A 35 8.74 5.15 -7.56
N TYR A 36 8.65 4.32 -6.52
CA TYR A 36 7.92 3.04 -6.57
C TYR A 36 6.59 3.10 -5.83
N THR A 37 6.46 3.97 -4.82
CA THR A 37 5.20 4.22 -4.13
C THR A 37 5.23 5.59 -3.44
N ARG A 38 4.15 5.94 -2.77
CA ARG A 38 4.03 7.09 -1.89
C ARG A 38 3.45 6.67 -0.55
N GLN A 39 3.74 7.44 0.48
CA GLN A 39 3.14 7.30 1.80
C GLN A 39 2.66 8.63 2.32
N ASP A 40 1.66 8.57 3.19
CA ASP A 40 1.28 9.67 4.05
C ASP A 40 1.77 9.38 5.46
N VAL A 41 2.36 10.39 6.09
CA VAL A 41 2.83 10.34 7.48
C VAL A 41 1.80 11.02 8.35
N TRP A 42 1.44 10.35 9.44
CA TRP A 42 0.49 10.80 10.43
C TRP A 42 1.16 10.81 11.80
N VAL A 43 0.72 11.70 12.70
CA VAL A 43 1.31 11.88 14.02
C VAL A 43 0.25 11.96 15.10
N MET A 44 0.53 11.35 16.26
CA MET A 44 -0.26 11.51 17.47
C MET A 44 0.66 11.97 18.60
N HIS A 45 0.42 13.17 19.11
CA HIS A 45 1.22 13.76 20.20
C HIS A 45 0.74 13.36 21.59
N ARG A 46 -0.56 13.13 21.75
CA ARG A 46 -1.18 12.75 23.01
C ARG A 46 -2.30 11.75 22.74
N PRO A 47 -2.61 10.82 23.66
CA PRO A 47 -3.77 9.97 23.52
C PRO A 47 -5.03 10.84 23.47
N LYS A 48 -6.04 10.45 22.68
CA LYS A 48 -7.39 11.01 22.89
C LYS A 48 -7.92 10.46 24.21
N ASP A 49 -8.30 11.36 25.13
CA ASP A 49 -9.08 11.04 26.31
C ASP A 49 -10.50 10.66 25.87
N LYS A 50 -10.69 9.42 25.39
CA LYS A 50 -12.01 8.83 25.26
C LYS A 50 -12.23 7.97 26.51
N GLU A 51 -13.25 8.32 27.29
CA GLU A 51 -13.79 7.44 28.34
C GLU A 51 -14.09 6.09 27.68
N VAL A 52 -13.34 5.06 28.08
CA VAL A 52 -13.57 3.69 27.62
C VAL A 52 -14.77 3.20 28.40
N ASP A 53 -15.90 3.03 27.72
CA ASP A 53 -17.04 2.30 28.26
C ASP A 53 -16.57 0.85 28.52
N ASN A 54 -16.36 0.52 29.80
CA ASN A 54 -15.87 -0.78 30.25
C ASN A 54 -16.99 -1.83 30.18
N SER A 55 -17.63 -1.99 29.02
CA SER A 55 -18.52 -3.11 28.80
C SER A 55 -17.68 -4.38 28.65
N HIS A 56 -17.72 -5.21 29.69
CA HIS A 56 -17.02 -6.48 29.83
C HIS A 56 -17.41 -7.50 28.74
N GLU A 57 -16.83 -7.39 27.56
CA GLU A 57 -16.58 -8.53 26.68
C GLU A 57 -15.07 -8.77 26.65
N LYS A 58 -14.64 -10.03 26.52
CA LYS A 58 -13.22 -10.40 26.32
C LYS A 58 -12.72 -9.75 25.03
N SER A 59 -12.39 -8.46 25.12
CA SER A 59 -11.91 -7.66 24.01
C SER A 59 -10.56 -8.24 23.64
N GLN A 60 -10.47 -8.79 22.43
CA GLN A 60 -9.21 -9.27 21.91
C GLN A 60 -8.20 -8.12 21.95
N THR A 61 -7.00 -8.40 22.43
CA THR A 61 -5.93 -7.41 22.51
C THR A 61 -4.82 -7.78 21.54
N LEU A 62 -4.03 -6.78 21.14
CA LEU A 62 -2.71 -7.02 20.58
C LEU A 62 -1.85 -7.75 21.61
N ILE A 63 -1.13 -8.79 21.18
CA ILE A 63 -0.14 -9.53 21.97
C ILE A 63 1.22 -9.51 21.28
N PRO A 64 2.35 -9.62 22.01
CA PRO A 64 3.67 -9.71 21.39
C PRO A 64 3.76 -10.92 20.46
N ALA A 65 4.37 -10.74 19.29
CA ALA A 65 4.63 -11.83 18.36
C ALA A 65 5.75 -12.76 18.87
N THR A 66 5.66 -14.03 18.53
CA THR A 66 6.66 -15.05 18.83
C THR A 66 7.11 -15.75 17.54
N SER A 67 8.17 -16.56 17.60
CA SER A 67 8.72 -17.23 16.41
C SER A 67 7.73 -18.15 15.70
N VAL A 68 6.67 -18.61 16.39
CA VAL A 68 5.61 -19.43 15.77
C VAL A 68 4.71 -18.61 14.85
N ASP A 69 4.70 -17.28 14.99
CA ASP A 69 3.85 -16.35 14.24
C ASP A 69 4.51 -15.85 12.94
N GLU A 70 5.82 -16.12 12.73
CA GLU A 70 6.60 -15.60 11.59
C GLU A 70 5.96 -15.92 10.25
N TRP A 71 5.53 -17.17 10.08
CA TRP A 71 4.90 -17.63 8.84
C TRP A 71 3.61 -16.86 8.55
N ASP A 72 2.75 -16.71 9.55
CA ASP A 72 1.47 -16.00 9.39
C ASP A 72 1.69 -14.51 9.13
N ILE A 73 2.69 -13.90 9.76
CA ILE A 73 3.09 -12.50 9.51
C ILE A 73 3.54 -12.34 8.04
N HIS A 74 4.39 -13.24 7.55
CA HIS A 74 4.83 -13.22 6.16
C HIS A 74 3.68 -13.45 5.18
N LEU A 75 2.77 -14.37 5.50
CA LEU A 75 1.58 -14.64 4.70
C LEU A 75 0.65 -13.41 4.63
N LEU A 76 0.37 -12.78 5.77
CA LEU A 76 -0.44 -11.57 5.84
C LEU A 76 0.21 -10.42 5.06
N TYR A 77 1.52 -10.24 5.19
CA TYR A 77 2.26 -9.26 4.38
C TYR A 77 2.13 -9.55 2.87
N ALA A 78 2.33 -10.80 2.46
CA ALA A 78 2.25 -11.21 1.06
C ALA A 78 0.84 -10.99 0.45
N ASN A 79 -0.21 -11.11 1.27
CA ASN A 79 -1.60 -10.89 0.87
C ASN A 79 -2.04 -9.42 0.89
N THR A 80 -1.36 -8.56 1.64
CA THR A 80 -1.74 -7.14 1.81
C THR A 80 -0.90 -6.19 0.97
N VAL A 81 0.35 -6.52 0.69
CA VAL A 81 1.28 -5.67 -0.06
C VAL A 81 1.29 -6.07 -1.54
N PRO A 82 1.09 -5.15 -2.50
CA PRO A 82 1.10 -5.48 -3.93
C PRO A 82 2.42 -6.10 -4.40
N ARG A 83 2.36 -7.08 -5.32
CA ARG A 83 3.52 -7.88 -5.72
C ARG A 83 4.71 -7.06 -6.24
N LEU A 84 4.46 -6.00 -7.01
CA LEU A 84 5.53 -5.13 -7.52
C LEU A 84 6.21 -4.33 -6.40
N ILE A 85 5.48 -4.01 -5.34
CA ILE A 85 6.01 -3.31 -4.17
C ILE A 85 6.86 -4.27 -3.33
N GLN A 86 6.45 -5.53 -3.19
CA GLN A 86 7.22 -6.55 -2.46
C GLN A 86 8.64 -6.78 -3.04
N LEU A 87 8.88 -6.45 -4.30
CA LEU A 87 10.20 -6.57 -4.93
C LEU A 87 11.21 -5.52 -4.44
N VAL A 88 10.73 -4.45 -3.82
CA VAL A 88 11.54 -3.27 -3.46
C VAL A 88 11.36 -2.86 -1.99
N GLU A 89 10.20 -3.10 -1.40
CA GLU A 89 9.91 -2.81 0.00
C GLU A 89 10.71 -3.77 0.90
N PRO A 90 11.38 -3.29 1.96
CA PRO A 90 12.02 -4.17 2.92
C PRO A 90 11.02 -5.17 3.47
N VAL A 91 11.47 -6.43 3.53
CA VAL A 91 10.71 -7.54 4.09
C VAL A 91 10.26 -7.20 5.52
N PRO A 92 9.11 -7.71 6.00
CA PRO A 92 8.70 -7.56 7.38
C PRO A 92 9.83 -7.80 8.39
N PRO A 93 9.76 -7.17 9.57
CA PRO A 93 10.82 -7.19 10.55
C PRO A 93 11.22 -8.62 10.91
N THR A 94 12.52 -8.91 10.82
CA THR A 94 13.07 -10.20 11.27
C THR A 94 13.17 -10.29 12.80
N HIS A 95 13.11 -9.15 13.48
CA HIS A 95 13.11 -9.07 14.94
C HIS A 95 11.68 -8.87 15.45
N LEU A 96 11.09 -9.94 15.98
CA LEU A 96 9.70 -9.94 16.45
C LEU A 96 9.46 -9.18 17.76
N GLN A 97 10.52 -8.80 18.48
CA GLN A 97 10.42 -8.08 19.75
C GLN A 97 9.60 -6.78 19.68
N ASP A 98 9.55 -6.16 18.51
CA ASP A 98 8.82 -4.92 18.25
C ASP A 98 7.53 -5.16 17.44
N VAL A 99 7.12 -6.42 17.28
CA VAL A 99 5.92 -6.83 16.52
C VAL A 99 4.84 -7.30 17.49
N TRP A 100 3.62 -6.82 17.26
CA TRP A 100 2.43 -7.24 18.00
C TRP A 100 1.36 -7.71 17.03
N ILE A 101 0.64 -8.75 17.41
CA ILE A 101 -0.36 -9.43 16.56
C ILE A 101 -1.73 -9.43 17.20
N LEU A 102 -2.76 -9.46 16.36
CA LEU A 102 -4.14 -9.73 16.73
C LEU A 102 -4.59 -10.99 15.98
N ARG A 103 -5.11 -11.98 16.71
CA ARG A 103 -5.71 -13.18 16.11
C ARG A 103 -7.23 -13.18 16.25
N GLU A 104 -7.92 -13.63 15.21
CA GLU A 104 -9.35 -13.89 15.19
C GLU A 104 -9.60 -15.34 14.75
N LYS A 105 -10.27 -16.13 15.59
CA LYS A 105 -10.61 -17.53 15.27
C LYS A 105 -9.40 -18.33 14.75
N ASP A 106 -8.24 -18.11 15.39
CA ASP A 106 -6.92 -18.70 15.07
C ASP A 106 -6.20 -18.13 13.83
N GLU A 107 -6.84 -17.25 13.05
CA GLU A 107 -6.23 -16.56 11.93
C GLU A 107 -5.59 -15.23 12.35
N LEU A 108 -4.48 -14.85 11.70
CA LEU A 108 -3.83 -13.57 11.93
C LEU A 108 -4.65 -12.44 11.29
N ALA A 109 -5.38 -11.70 12.12
CA ALA A 109 -6.25 -10.59 11.71
C ALA A 109 -5.44 -9.31 11.42
N ALA A 110 -4.39 -9.06 12.19
CA ALA A 110 -3.50 -7.92 11.98
C ALA A 110 -2.15 -8.15 12.65
N PHE A 111 -1.12 -7.46 12.15
CA PHE A 111 0.09 -7.20 12.93
C PHE A 111 0.48 -5.73 12.85
N VAL A 112 1.07 -5.24 13.92
CA VAL A 112 1.68 -3.91 14.00
C VAL A 112 3.16 -4.07 14.31
N HIS A 113 3.97 -3.20 13.75
CA HIS A 113 5.39 -3.14 14.04
C HIS A 113 5.75 -1.74 14.52
N PHE A 114 6.39 -1.68 15.67
CA PHE A 114 6.93 -0.47 16.25
C PHE A 114 8.42 -0.37 15.94
N LYS A 115 8.91 0.84 15.77
CA LYS A 115 10.34 1.14 15.82
C LYS A 115 10.51 2.31 16.76
N ASP A 116 10.98 2.01 17.96
CA ASP A 116 11.22 2.99 19.01
C ASP A 116 12.54 3.73 18.72
N GLY A 117 12.45 5.05 18.49
CA GLY A 117 13.59 5.95 18.36
C GLY A 117 13.75 6.80 19.61
N SER A 118 14.80 7.61 19.69
CA SER A 118 15.03 8.50 20.85
C SER A 118 14.05 9.67 20.95
N ALA A 119 13.46 10.08 19.82
CA ALA A 119 12.58 11.25 19.74
C ALA A 119 11.11 10.89 19.52
N ALA A 120 10.82 9.67 19.05
CA ALA A 120 9.48 9.25 18.68
C ALA A 120 9.41 7.73 18.45
N THR A 121 8.20 7.20 18.40
CA THR A 121 7.93 5.81 17.98
C THR A 121 7.33 5.80 16.58
N TRP A 122 7.82 4.92 15.70
CA TRP A 122 7.30 4.74 14.35
C TRP A 122 6.44 3.47 14.26
N LEU A 123 5.18 3.61 13.87
CA LEU A 123 4.19 2.54 13.73
C LEU A 123 3.96 2.20 12.26
N ARG A 124 4.03 0.90 11.96
CA ARG A 124 3.50 0.30 10.73
C ARG A 124 2.39 -0.68 11.09
N VAL A 125 1.31 -0.67 10.32
CA VAL A 125 0.14 -1.51 10.57
C VAL A 125 -0.23 -2.29 9.30
N TYR A 126 -0.54 -3.57 9.48
CA TYR A 126 -0.97 -4.48 8.42
C TYR A 126 -2.22 -5.19 8.92
N ILE A 127 -3.33 -5.01 8.21
CA ILE A 127 -4.64 -5.52 8.61
C ILE A 127 -5.16 -6.38 7.48
N HIS A 128 -5.66 -7.57 7.83
CA HIS A 128 -6.24 -8.49 6.87
C HIS A 128 -7.44 -7.84 6.17
N PRO A 129 -7.65 -8.03 4.86
CA PRO A 129 -8.76 -7.40 4.12
C PRO A 129 -10.14 -7.67 4.72
N ASN A 130 -10.34 -8.85 5.32
CA ASN A 130 -11.61 -9.21 5.96
C ASN A 130 -11.84 -8.52 7.32
N THR A 131 -10.81 -7.90 7.91
CA THR A 131 -10.86 -7.29 9.25
C THR A 131 -10.70 -5.77 9.20
N GLN A 132 -10.74 -5.15 8.01
CA GLN A 132 -10.61 -3.69 7.83
C GLN A 132 -11.63 -2.87 8.64
N THR A 133 -12.83 -3.42 8.88
CA THR A 133 -13.88 -2.80 9.67
C THR A 133 -13.47 -2.55 11.13
N ARG A 134 -12.49 -3.30 11.64
CA ARG A 134 -11.91 -3.13 12.98
C ARG A 134 -10.67 -2.23 12.98
N GLY A 135 -10.37 -1.55 11.87
CA GLY A 135 -9.16 -0.73 11.75
C GLY A 135 -9.03 0.35 12.83
N GLU A 136 -10.13 0.99 13.23
CA GLU A 136 -10.14 1.95 14.34
C GLU A 136 -9.73 1.29 15.66
N GLU A 137 -10.33 0.15 16.01
CA GLU A 137 -10.03 -0.60 17.23
C GLU A 137 -8.57 -1.08 17.26
N ILE A 138 -8.05 -1.59 16.14
CA ILE A 138 -6.67 -2.04 16.02
C ILE A 138 -5.69 -0.89 16.26
N LEU A 139 -5.97 0.29 15.69
CA LEU A 139 -5.14 1.48 15.90
C LEU A 139 -5.22 2.01 17.33
N GLN A 140 -6.40 1.95 17.97
CA GLN A 140 -6.54 2.27 19.40
C GLN A 140 -5.73 1.31 20.27
N MET A 141 -5.76 0.00 19.98
CA MET A 141 -4.93 -0.98 20.66
C MET A 141 -3.44 -0.69 20.48
N ALA A 142 -3.01 -0.36 19.26
CA ALA A 142 -1.61 0.00 18.99
C ALA A 142 -1.16 1.24 19.78
N ALA A 143 -2.00 2.27 19.84
CA ALA A 143 -1.75 3.45 20.67
C ALA A 143 -1.74 3.14 22.17
N LYS A 144 -2.48 2.13 22.64
CA LYS A 144 -2.39 1.65 24.04
C LYS A 144 -1.09 0.88 24.31
N VAL A 145 -0.59 0.10 23.33
CA VAL A 145 0.69 -0.64 23.43
C VAL A 145 1.89 0.30 23.47
N ARG A 146 1.83 1.41 22.71
CA ARG A 146 2.83 2.49 22.75
C ARG A 146 2.13 3.85 22.90
N PRO A 147 1.78 4.25 24.14
CA PRO A 147 1.11 5.52 24.39
C PRO A 147 1.98 6.71 23.97
N PRO A 148 1.48 7.59 23.08
CA PRO A 148 2.22 8.78 22.69
C PRO A 148 2.33 9.75 23.86
N LYS A 149 3.43 10.49 23.87
CA LYS A 149 3.70 11.56 24.84
C LYS A 149 4.07 12.81 24.07
N GLU A 150 3.88 13.96 24.69
CA GLU A 150 4.16 15.24 24.03
C GLU A 150 5.59 15.35 23.49
N ASN A 151 6.57 14.89 24.26
CA ASN A 151 7.99 14.86 23.87
C ASN A 151 8.41 13.56 23.15
N HIS A 152 7.47 12.65 22.91
CA HIS A 152 7.72 11.36 22.26
C HIS A 152 6.45 10.91 21.51
N PRO A 153 6.13 11.55 20.37
CA PRO A 153 4.92 11.25 19.62
C PRO A 153 4.98 9.87 18.95
N LEU A 154 3.79 9.36 18.60
CA LEU A 154 3.63 8.16 17.79
C LEU A 154 3.37 8.57 16.34
N TYR A 155 4.30 8.25 15.45
CA TYR A 155 4.10 8.42 14.01
C TYR A 155 3.55 7.15 13.40
N CYS A 156 2.67 7.27 12.41
CA CYS A 156 2.21 6.16 11.59
C CYS A 156 2.37 6.51 10.12
N CYS A 157 2.95 5.60 9.33
CA CYS A 157 2.99 5.75 7.88
C CYS A 157 1.97 4.87 7.18
N VAL A 158 1.24 5.45 6.23
CA VAL A 158 0.26 4.76 5.41
C VAL A 158 0.71 4.76 3.97
N ARG A 159 1.02 3.58 3.43
CA ARG A 159 1.34 3.42 2.01
C ARG A 159 0.11 3.74 1.17
N ARG A 160 0.28 4.23 -0.05
CA ARG A 160 -0.84 4.56 -0.95
C ARG A 160 -1.80 3.37 -1.21
N TYR A 161 -1.31 2.14 -1.18
CA TYR A 161 -2.14 0.94 -1.31
C TYR A 161 -2.96 0.61 -0.03
N GLN A 162 -2.68 1.28 1.08
CA GLN A 162 -3.37 1.18 2.37
C GLN A 162 -4.23 2.43 2.66
N SER A 163 -4.58 3.23 1.65
CA SER A 163 -5.26 4.53 1.84
C SER A 163 -6.53 4.48 2.69
N TRP A 164 -7.23 3.34 2.70
CA TRP A 164 -8.41 3.11 3.55
C TRP A 164 -8.13 3.28 5.06
N VAL A 165 -6.89 3.04 5.51
CA VAL A 165 -6.45 3.18 6.92
C VAL A 165 -6.50 4.63 7.40
N GLN A 166 -6.36 5.60 6.50
CA GLN A 166 -6.29 7.03 6.85
C GLN A 166 -7.55 7.51 7.59
N SER A 167 -8.73 7.06 7.15
CA SER A 167 -9.99 7.40 7.82
C SER A 167 -10.07 6.87 9.25
N ASN A 168 -9.39 5.77 9.56
CA ASN A 168 -9.32 5.23 10.92
C ASN A 168 -8.31 6.00 11.77
N LEU A 169 -7.16 6.40 11.21
CA LEU A 169 -6.16 7.22 11.91
C LEU A 169 -6.76 8.53 12.43
N ASP A 170 -7.48 9.26 11.57
CA ASP A 170 -8.17 10.49 11.93
C ASP A 170 -9.15 10.32 13.12
N LYS A 171 -9.98 9.26 13.07
CA LYS A 171 -10.94 8.92 14.14
C LYS A 171 -10.24 8.64 15.48
N VAL A 172 -9.13 7.89 15.44
CA VAL A 172 -8.33 7.57 16.63
C VAL A 172 -7.59 8.80 17.17
N GLY A 173 -7.38 9.83 16.36
CA GLY A 173 -6.77 11.10 16.78
C GLY A 173 -5.34 11.30 16.32
N PHE A 174 -4.93 10.61 15.25
CA PHE A 174 -3.75 11.00 14.50
C PHE A 174 -4.09 12.20 13.61
N GLU A 175 -3.12 13.09 13.45
CA GLU A 175 -3.17 14.23 12.55
C GLU A 175 -2.29 13.95 11.34
N TYR A 176 -2.75 14.36 10.15
CA TYR A 176 -1.94 14.27 8.93
C TYR A 176 -0.75 15.24 9.01
N LEU A 177 0.45 14.76 8.71
CA LEU A 177 1.68 15.56 8.75
C LEU A 177 2.14 15.96 7.34
N ASN A 178 2.47 14.99 6.49
CA ASN A 178 2.94 15.22 5.13
C ASN A 178 2.84 13.96 4.25
N SER A 179 3.02 14.15 2.95
CA SER A 179 3.21 13.07 1.98
C SER A 179 4.69 12.91 1.65
N GLN A 180 5.10 11.67 1.41
CA GLN A 180 6.47 11.34 1.02
C GLN A 180 6.48 10.44 -0.21
N ALA A 181 7.42 10.70 -1.11
CA ALA A 181 7.75 9.82 -2.22
C ALA A 181 8.78 8.78 -1.77
N LEU A 182 8.46 7.51 -2.00
CA LEU A 182 9.39 6.41 -1.76
C LEU A 182 10.04 6.02 -3.06
N MET A 183 11.36 6.11 -3.07
CA MET A 183 12.18 5.96 -4.25
C MET A 183 13.16 4.80 -4.08
N VAL A 184 13.47 4.14 -5.19
CA VAL A 184 14.41 3.02 -5.24
C VAL A 184 15.44 3.23 -6.34
N LYS A 185 16.69 2.85 -6.07
CA LYS A 185 17.75 2.71 -7.07
C LYS A 185 18.37 1.33 -6.97
N HIS A 186 18.21 0.53 -8.01
CA HIS A 186 18.88 -0.77 -8.10
C HIS A 186 20.38 -0.58 -8.38
N THR A 187 21.21 -1.25 -7.59
CA THR A 187 22.69 -1.26 -7.71
C THR A 187 23.18 -2.40 -8.59
N VAL A 188 22.31 -3.38 -8.87
CA VAL A 188 22.57 -4.53 -9.74
C VAL A 188 21.88 -4.37 -11.08
N ARG A 189 22.56 -4.77 -12.16
CA ARG A 189 21.98 -4.85 -13.50
C ARG A 189 21.77 -6.32 -13.87
N HIS A 190 20.52 -6.73 -14.06
CA HIS A 190 20.21 -8.09 -14.49
C HIS A 190 20.82 -8.35 -15.88
N THR A 191 21.86 -9.19 -15.95
CA THR A 191 22.42 -9.64 -17.23
C THR A 191 21.70 -10.92 -17.62
N ARG A 192 20.89 -10.87 -18.68
CA ARG A 192 20.38 -12.10 -19.30
C ARG A 192 21.58 -12.79 -19.97
N LYS A 193 22.23 -13.72 -19.26
CA LYS A 193 23.12 -14.66 -19.94
C LYS A 193 22.22 -15.49 -20.85
N LEU A 194 22.28 -15.24 -22.16
CA LEU A 194 21.77 -16.19 -23.14
C LEU A 194 22.39 -17.54 -22.80
N SER A 195 21.55 -18.57 -22.67
CA SER A 195 22.06 -19.94 -22.51
C SER A 195 23.00 -20.24 -23.70
N PRO A 196 24.01 -21.10 -23.52
CA PRO A 196 24.90 -21.49 -24.62
C PRO A 196 24.13 -21.92 -25.89
N ALA A 197 23.02 -22.66 -25.70
CA ALA A 197 22.12 -23.07 -26.78
C ALA A 197 21.49 -21.89 -27.55
N LEU A 198 21.10 -20.82 -26.85
CA LEU A 198 20.57 -19.59 -27.48
C LEU A 198 21.67 -18.76 -28.17
N LYS A 199 22.92 -18.83 -27.69
CA LYS A 199 24.05 -18.16 -28.38
C LYS A 199 24.40 -18.85 -29.69
N GLU A 200 24.32 -20.17 -29.72
CA GLU A 200 24.61 -20.97 -30.91
C GLU A 200 23.54 -20.77 -31.99
N GLN A 201 22.25 -20.72 -31.62
CA GLN A 201 21.17 -20.38 -32.56
C GLN A 201 21.27 -18.96 -33.14
N VAL A 202 21.72 -17.98 -32.37
CA VAL A 202 21.89 -16.59 -32.86
C VAL A 202 23.09 -16.45 -33.80
N GLN A 203 24.07 -17.36 -33.75
CA GLN A 203 25.23 -17.36 -34.66
C GLN A 203 25.01 -18.18 -35.93
N THR A 204 24.19 -19.23 -35.88
CA THR A 204 23.89 -20.08 -37.05
C THR A 204 22.79 -19.50 -37.93
N GLU A 205 21.89 -18.70 -37.37
CA GLU A 205 20.87 -17.99 -38.12
C GLU A 205 21.29 -16.54 -38.38
N GLY A 206 21.94 -16.31 -39.52
CA GLY A 206 22.02 -15.01 -40.17
C GLY A 206 20.64 -14.52 -40.63
N VAL A 207 19.70 -14.40 -39.70
CA VAL A 207 18.33 -13.95 -39.96
C VAL A 207 18.35 -12.42 -39.98
N PRO A 208 18.09 -11.77 -41.14
CA PRO A 208 17.89 -10.34 -41.15
C PRO A 208 16.65 -10.02 -40.34
N ALA A 209 16.74 -9.01 -39.48
CA ALA A 209 15.63 -8.51 -38.68
C ALA A 209 14.45 -8.12 -39.60
N ARG A 210 13.46 -9.02 -39.75
CA ARG A 210 12.17 -8.66 -40.32
C ARG A 210 11.42 -7.84 -39.27
N ARG A 211 11.33 -6.52 -39.50
CA ARG A 211 10.30 -5.68 -38.88
C ARG A 211 8.94 -6.25 -39.30
N HIS A 212 8.28 -7.00 -38.43
CA HIS A 212 6.84 -7.14 -38.52
C HIS A 212 6.22 -5.83 -38.04
N SER A 213 5.92 -4.94 -38.98
CA SER A 213 4.87 -3.94 -38.79
C SER A 213 3.59 -4.72 -38.56
N PHE A 214 3.08 -4.71 -37.33
CA PHE A 214 1.72 -5.17 -37.07
C PHE A 214 0.76 -4.15 -37.69
N VAL A 215 0.48 -4.30 -38.99
CA VAL A 215 -0.64 -3.65 -39.66
C VAL A 215 -1.76 -4.68 -39.62
N GLY A 216 -2.59 -4.61 -38.57
CA GLY A 216 -3.87 -5.31 -38.58
C GLY A 216 -4.73 -4.78 -39.74
N PRO A 217 -5.55 -5.61 -40.39
CA PRO A 217 -6.43 -5.12 -41.44
C PRO A 217 -7.44 -4.15 -40.83
N GLN A 218 -7.33 -2.86 -41.17
CA GLN A 218 -8.45 -1.92 -41.01
C GLN A 218 -9.49 -2.26 -42.07
N GLN A 219 -10.51 -3.01 -41.67
CA GLN A 219 -11.77 -3.03 -42.41
C GLN A 219 -12.42 -1.65 -42.25
N LYS A 220 -12.54 -0.93 -43.37
CA LYS A 220 -13.45 0.22 -43.50
C LYS A 220 -14.89 -0.28 -43.32
N PRO A 221 -15.70 0.33 -42.45
CA PRO A 221 -17.13 0.27 -42.59
C PRO A 221 -17.55 1.33 -43.62
N ASP A 222 -17.84 0.90 -44.85
CA ASP A 222 -18.65 1.70 -45.76
C ASP A 222 -20.14 1.53 -45.40
N ASP A 223 -20.86 2.64 -45.54
CA ASP A 223 -22.21 2.94 -45.07
C ASP A 223 -23.30 1.88 -45.35
N ILE A 224 -24.28 1.81 -44.43
CA ILE A 224 -25.71 2.16 -44.63
C ILE A 224 -26.55 1.41 -43.57
N HIS A 225 -27.08 2.14 -42.59
CA HIS A 225 -28.53 2.30 -42.41
C HIS A 225 -28.82 3.20 -41.20
N GLN A 226 -29.42 4.35 -41.52
CA GLN A 226 -30.02 5.29 -40.58
C GLN A 226 -30.98 4.58 -39.62
N VAL A 227 -30.73 4.70 -38.33
CA VAL A 227 -31.74 4.44 -37.29
C VAL A 227 -32.10 5.79 -36.66
N GLN A 228 -33.35 6.20 -36.87
CA GLN A 228 -33.92 7.45 -36.39
C GLN A 228 -33.96 7.53 -34.86
N PRO A 229 -33.87 8.74 -34.26
CA PRO A 229 -33.88 8.89 -32.81
C PRO A 229 -35.27 8.64 -32.21
N TYR A 230 -35.32 7.80 -31.19
CA TYR A 230 -36.52 7.47 -30.42
C TYR A 230 -36.95 8.70 -29.60
N GLN A 231 -37.91 9.45 -30.14
CA GLN A 231 -38.62 10.53 -29.47
C GLN A 231 -39.54 9.95 -28.38
N GLN A 232 -39.20 10.19 -27.12
CA GLN A 232 -39.98 9.80 -25.96
C GLN A 232 -41.22 10.70 -25.84
N LYS A 233 -42.31 10.29 -26.49
CA LYS A 233 -43.63 10.93 -26.38
C LYS A 233 -44.20 10.71 -24.98
N ARG A 234 -44.16 11.77 -24.16
CA ARG A 234 -45.13 12.00 -23.08
C ARG A 234 -46.54 11.99 -23.69
N LYS A 235 -47.39 11.08 -23.23
CA LYS A 235 -48.85 11.25 -23.30
C LYS A 235 -49.46 10.97 -21.93
N ASN A 236 -49.93 12.06 -21.33
CA ASN A 236 -50.93 12.06 -20.28
C ASN A 236 -52.17 11.30 -20.74
N LYS A 237 -52.71 10.45 -19.86
CA LYS A 237 -54.15 10.22 -19.79
C LYS A 237 -54.57 10.18 -18.32
N ALA A 238 -55.42 11.13 -18.00
CA ALA A 238 -56.09 11.29 -16.73
C ALA A 238 -57.11 10.17 -16.49
N GLN A 239 -57.22 9.72 -15.24
CA GLN A 239 -58.52 9.39 -14.67
C GLN A 239 -58.48 9.56 -13.14
N GLN A 240 -59.33 10.46 -12.66
CA GLN A 240 -59.64 10.69 -11.24
C GLN A 240 -60.30 9.44 -10.62
N PRO A 241 -60.38 9.37 -9.29
CA PRO A 241 -61.68 9.70 -8.72
C PRO A 241 -61.62 10.66 -7.52
N LYS A 242 -62.62 11.54 -7.55
CA LYS A 242 -63.45 12.11 -6.48
C LYS A 242 -62.86 12.41 -5.10
N ARG A 243 -63.12 13.67 -4.74
CA ARG A 243 -62.92 14.40 -3.49
C ARG A 243 -64.16 14.19 -2.56
N ILE A 244 -63.93 14.40 -1.26
CA ILE A 244 -64.83 14.96 -0.21
C ILE A 244 -65.54 13.98 0.76
N GLU A 245 -65.05 14.06 2.02
CA GLU A 245 -65.69 14.17 3.34
C GLU A 245 -66.92 13.31 3.70
N LYS A 246 -66.79 12.49 4.74
CA LYS A 246 -67.16 12.82 6.14
C LYS A 246 -66.55 11.80 7.10
#